data_AF-A0A7Y2AFH4-F1
#
_entry.id   AF-A0A7Y2AFH4-F1
#
_cell.length_a   1.000
_cell.length_b   1.000
_cell.length_c   1.000
_cell.angle_alpha   90.00
_cell.angle_beta   90.00
_cell.angle_gamma   90.00
#
_symmetry.space_group_name_H-M   'P 1'
#
loop_
_entity.id
_entity.type
_entity.pdbx_description
1 polymer ?
#
loop_
_entity_poly.entity_id
_entity_poly.type
_entity_poly.pdbx_seq_one_letter_code
_entity_poly.pdbx_strand_id
1 'polypeptide(L)'
;MSDQFGQTPQNPYAATSTLETQAMPAPTGSYGGIGRLAYFGYSFLAAIVYNIALVAMGAALGENAMFAVIPLMLIYFGVLFWIIAQRMINAAYSPWWCLGMLVPILNILVGIRAIACPEGYGDHGQLDTAGKIIIGLFLGMIALAVIAVVVSIAAAG
;
A
#
# COMPACT_ATOMS: atom_id res chain seq x y z
N MET A 1 13.82 -5.36 69.10
CA MET A 1 15.01 -5.50 68.24
C MET A 1 14.57 -6.42 67.12
N SER A 2 14.07 -5.78 66.06
CA SER A 2 13.10 -6.29 65.10
C SER A 2 13.75 -7.02 63.91
N ASP A 3 13.33 -8.26 63.72
CA ASP A 3 13.01 -8.92 62.45
C ASP A 3 13.84 -8.48 61.22
N GLN A 4 15.04 -9.03 61.13
CA GLN A 4 15.63 -9.35 59.83
C GLN A 4 14.93 -10.61 59.28
N PHE A 5 15.03 -10.86 57.97
CA PHE A 5 14.47 -12.01 57.22
C PHE A 5 13.10 -11.78 56.55
N GLY A 6 12.99 -10.67 55.80
CA GLY A 6 12.06 -10.53 54.68
C GLY A 6 12.79 -10.54 53.34
N GLN A 7 13.63 -11.55 53.05
CA GLN A 7 14.15 -11.73 51.69
C GLN A 7 13.06 -12.43 50.86
N THR A 8 12.36 -11.65 50.04
CA THR A 8 11.46 -12.19 49.01
C THR A 8 12.25 -13.15 48.11
N PRO A 9 11.78 -14.38 47.86
CA PRO A 9 12.46 -15.31 46.98
C PRO A 9 12.62 -14.66 45.61
N GLN A 10 13.87 -14.45 45.18
CA GLN A 10 14.18 -13.94 43.85
C GLN A 10 13.81 -15.03 42.85
N ASN A 11 12.58 -14.97 42.37
CA ASN A 11 12.06 -15.89 41.37
C ASN A 11 12.82 -15.67 40.05
N PRO A 12 13.61 -16.65 39.58
CA PRO A 12 14.37 -16.53 38.33
C PRO A 12 13.49 -16.49 37.08
N TYR A 13 12.18 -16.74 37.23
CA TYR A 13 11.15 -16.58 36.19
C TYR A 13 10.25 -15.37 36.45
N ALA A 14 10.54 -14.52 37.43
CA ALA A 14 9.90 -13.21 37.50
C ALA A 14 10.29 -12.46 36.24
N ALA A 15 9.32 -12.25 35.34
CA ALA A 15 9.50 -11.40 34.18
C ALA A 15 10.07 -10.08 34.68
N THR A 16 11.22 -9.66 34.15
CA THR A 16 11.84 -8.41 34.50
C THR A 16 10.81 -7.31 34.24
N SER A 17 10.19 -6.78 35.30
CA SER A 17 9.23 -5.68 35.21
C SER A 17 9.89 -4.37 34.77
N THR A 18 11.18 -4.41 34.42
CA THR A 18 11.94 -3.38 33.72
C THR A 18 11.92 -3.55 32.20
N LEU A 19 11.09 -4.42 31.66
CA LEU A 19 10.41 -4.06 30.41
C LEU A 19 9.32 -3.05 30.81
N GLU A 20 9.75 -1.87 31.26
CA GLU A 20 9.08 -0.67 30.80
C GLU A 20 8.80 -0.97 29.33
N THR A 21 7.52 -0.94 28.98
CA THR A 21 7.15 -0.78 27.60
C THR A 21 7.82 0.54 27.21
N GLN A 22 9.10 0.47 26.83
CA GLN A 22 9.72 1.46 26.00
C GLN A 22 8.89 1.33 24.74
N ALA A 23 7.77 2.06 24.74
CA ALA A 23 7.11 2.47 23.55
C ALA A 23 8.26 2.99 22.71
N MET A 24 8.70 2.19 21.74
CA MET A 24 9.78 2.57 20.86
C MET A 24 9.45 4.00 20.46
N PRO A 25 10.33 4.97 20.72
CA PRO A 25 10.02 6.37 20.47
C PRO A 25 9.48 6.42 19.06
N ALA A 26 8.20 6.83 18.93
CA ALA A 26 7.49 6.79 17.67
C ALA A 26 8.45 7.32 16.60
N PRO A 27 8.84 6.52 15.59
CA PRO A 27 9.99 6.82 14.77
C PRO A 27 9.86 8.27 14.28
N THR A 28 10.68 9.16 14.85
CA THR A 28 10.62 10.60 14.64
C THR A 28 11.19 11.00 13.28
N GLY A 29 11.50 10.01 12.44
CA GLY A 29 11.97 10.18 11.09
C GLY A 29 10.80 10.14 10.10
N SER A 30 10.73 11.16 9.25
CA SER A 30 9.99 11.09 7.99
C SER A 30 10.41 9.82 7.25
N TYR A 31 9.50 8.86 7.08
CA TYR A 31 9.78 7.70 6.24
C TYR A 31 10.05 8.18 4.81
N GLY A 32 11.16 7.73 4.23
CA GLY A 32 11.52 8.08 2.85
C GLY A 32 10.47 7.64 1.83
N GLY A 33 10.57 8.12 0.60
CA GLY A 33 9.65 7.77 -0.49
C GLY A 33 8.51 8.78 -0.68
N ILE A 34 7.38 8.31 -1.24
CA ILE A 34 6.27 9.19 -1.64
C ILE A 34 5.03 9.03 -0.76
N GLY A 35 4.44 10.15 -0.37
CA GLY A 35 3.15 10.20 0.32
C GLY A 35 1.97 9.86 -0.59
N ARG A 36 0.76 9.71 -0.02
CA ARG A 36 -0.45 9.32 -0.75
C ARG A 36 -0.80 10.27 -1.90
N LEU A 37 -0.75 11.58 -1.66
CA LEU A 37 -1.10 12.59 -2.68
C LEU A 37 -0.12 12.55 -3.85
N ALA A 38 1.19 12.47 -3.56
CA ALA A 38 2.22 12.36 -4.57
C ALA A 38 2.07 11.06 -5.37
N TYR A 39 1.79 9.93 -4.71
CA TYR A 39 1.46 8.68 -5.37
C TYR A 39 0.30 8.84 -6.38
N PHE A 40 -0.83 9.40 -5.95
CA PHE A 40 -1.96 9.65 -6.86
C PHE A 40 -1.60 10.61 -8.00
N GLY A 41 -0.92 11.72 -7.70
CA GLY A 41 -0.52 12.71 -8.70
C GLY A 41 0.42 12.13 -9.75
N TYR A 42 1.46 11.40 -9.34
CA TYR A 42 2.40 10.77 -10.27
C TYR A 42 1.75 9.64 -11.07
N SER A 43 0.93 8.78 -10.45
CA SER A 43 0.21 7.73 -11.17
C SER A 43 -0.77 8.30 -12.20
N PHE A 44 -1.49 9.36 -11.84
CA PHE A 44 -2.41 10.04 -12.75
C PHE A 44 -1.67 10.73 -13.91
N LEU A 45 -0.59 11.46 -13.60
CA LEU A 45 0.24 12.10 -14.62
C LEU A 45 0.86 11.06 -15.57
N ALA A 46 1.41 9.96 -15.03
CA ALA A 46 1.96 8.89 -15.84
C ALA A 46 0.92 8.28 -16.78
N ALA A 47 -0.32 8.09 -16.31
CA ALA A 47 -1.42 7.61 -17.15
C ALA A 47 -1.76 8.60 -18.27
N ILE A 48 -1.82 9.90 -17.99
CA ILE A 48 -2.05 10.94 -19.01
C ILE A 48 -0.94 10.91 -20.06
N VAL A 49 0.32 10.95 -19.63
CA VAL A 49 1.48 10.96 -20.54
C VAL A 49 1.48 9.70 -21.40
N TYR A 50 1.22 8.53 -20.82
CA TYR A 50 1.14 7.27 -21.56
C TYR A 50 0.05 7.30 -22.64
N ASN A 51 -1.16 7.76 -22.30
CA ASN A 51 -2.26 7.83 -23.27
C ASN A 51 -2.00 8.85 -24.39
N ILE A 52 -1.44 10.01 -24.07
CA ILE A 52 -1.03 11.00 -25.08
C ILE A 52 0.04 10.41 -26.01
N ALA A 53 1.06 9.76 -25.44
CA ALA A 53 2.12 9.13 -26.21
C ALA A 53 1.57 8.02 -27.13
N LEU A 54 0.64 7.20 -26.63
CA LEU A 54 0.00 6.13 -27.39
C LEU A 54 -0.77 6.69 -28.60
N VAL A 55 -1.58 7.73 -28.40
CA VAL A 55 -2.35 8.38 -29.47
C VAL A 55 -1.43 9.06 -30.50
N ALA A 56 -0.44 9.82 -30.03
CA ALA A 56 0.52 10.49 -30.91
C ALA A 56 1.33 9.50 -31.75
N MET A 57 1.74 8.38 -31.15
CA MET A 57 2.46 7.31 -31.83
C MET A 57 1.61 6.58 -32.86
N GLY A 58 0.34 6.31 -32.54
CA GLY A 58 -0.62 5.76 -33.50
C GLY A 58 -0.84 6.68 -34.70
N ALA A 59 -0.94 7.99 -34.46
CA ALA A 59 -1.08 8.98 -35.51
C ALA A 59 0.19 9.13 -36.38
N ALA A 60 1.38 9.03 -35.79
CA ALA A 60 2.64 9.23 -36.50
C ALA A 60 3.11 7.99 -37.28
N LEU A 61 2.88 6.78 -36.75
CA LEU A 61 3.46 5.54 -37.30
C LEU A 61 2.43 4.64 -38.00
N GLY A 62 1.13 4.90 -37.85
CA GLY A 62 0.07 4.10 -38.45
C GLY A 62 0.18 2.62 -38.08
N GLU A 63 0.18 1.73 -39.08
CA GLU A 63 0.28 0.28 -38.89
C GLU A 63 1.58 -0.18 -38.21
N ASN A 64 2.67 0.59 -38.35
CA ASN A 64 3.95 0.28 -37.72
C ASN A 64 3.99 0.64 -36.23
N ALA A 65 2.96 1.31 -35.69
CA ALA A 65 2.91 1.72 -34.29
C ALA A 65 3.06 0.54 -33.33
N MET A 66 2.61 -0.67 -33.71
CA MET A 66 2.67 -1.86 -32.86
C MET A 66 4.09 -2.16 -32.34
N PHE A 67 5.13 -1.95 -33.16
CA PHE A 67 6.53 -2.16 -32.74
C PHE A 67 7.00 -1.14 -31.70
N ALA A 68 6.41 0.05 -31.68
CA ALA A 68 6.75 1.13 -30.75
C ALA A 68 5.86 1.13 -29.49
N VAL A 69 4.68 0.50 -29.53
CA VAL A 69 3.78 0.34 -28.38
C VAL A 69 4.41 -0.53 -27.30
N ILE A 70 5.09 -1.62 -27.67
CA ILE A 70 5.74 -2.54 -26.72
C ILE A 70 6.78 -1.82 -25.84
N PRO A 71 7.79 -1.11 -26.39
CA PRO A 71 8.75 -0.40 -25.55
C PRO A 71 8.08 0.72 -24.73
N LEU A 72 7.08 1.42 -25.28
CA LEU A 72 6.32 2.43 -24.53
C LEU A 72 5.58 1.83 -23.33
N MET A 73 4.96 0.67 -23.50
CA MET A 73 4.31 -0.09 -22.44
C MET A 73 5.31 -0.50 -21.34
N LEU A 74 6.50 -1.00 -21.71
CA LEU A 74 7.54 -1.36 -20.74
C LEU A 74 8.03 -0.16 -19.93
N ILE A 75 8.21 1.00 -20.58
CA ILE A 75 8.56 2.25 -19.88
C ILE A 75 7.46 2.63 -18.90
N TYR A 76 6.20 2.58 -19.32
CA TYR A 76 5.06 2.90 -18.46
C TYR A 76 4.98 1.99 -17.24
N PHE A 77 5.10 0.67 -17.43
CA PHE A 77 5.15 -0.28 -16.31
C PHE A 77 6.33 -0.01 -15.39
N GLY A 78 7.53 0.24 -15.93
CA GLY A 78 8.71 0.59 -15.14
C GLY A 78 8.49 1.81 -14.24
N VAL A 79 7.85 2.85 -14.78
CA VAL A 79 7.47 4.05 -14.00
C VAL A 79 6.46 3.70 -12.90
N LEU A 80 5.43 2.90 -13.20
CA LEU A 80 4.46 2.48 -12.18
C LEU A 80 5.09 1.62 -11.07
N PHE A 81 5.96 0.68 -11.43
CA PHE A 81 6.71 -0.13 -10.46
C PHE A 81 7.57 0.75 -9.56
N TRP A 82 8.24 1.74 -10.13
CA TRP A 82 9.05 2.70 -9.36
C TRP A 82 8.19 3.49 -8.37
N ILE A 83 7.07 4.07 -8.83
CA ILE A 83 6.14 4.83 -7.99
C ILE A 83 5.64 3.97 -6.81
N ILE A 84 5.26 2.72 -7.07
CA ILE A 84 4.77 1.81 -6.02
C ILE A 84 5.89 1.39 -5.07
N ALA A 85 7.09 1.10 -5.58
CA ALA A 85 8.24 0.81 -4.74
C ALA A 85 8.51 1.96 -3.75
N GLN A 86 8.50 3.21 -4.22
CA GLN A 86 8.65 4.39 -3.37
C GLN A 86 7.52 4.53 -2.34
N ARG A 87 6.30 4.14 -2.70
CA ARG A 87 5.16 4.16 -1.78
C ARG A 87 5.26 3.08 -0.71
N MET A 88 5.75 1.89 -1.06
CA MET A 88 5.97 0.80 -0.11
C MET A 88 7.05 1.16 0.91
N ILE A 89 8.14 1.83 0.47
CA ILE A 89 9.16 2.37 1.38
C ILE A 89 8.54 3.34 2.38
N ASN A 90 7.70 4.26 1.92
CA ASN A 90 7.03 5.23 2.81
C ASN A 90 6.10 4.55 3.82
N ALA A 91 5.47 3.43 3.45
CA ALA A 91 4.64 2.64 4.35
C ALA A 91 5.44 1.67 5.24
N ALA A 92 6.77 1.75 5.25
CA ALA A 92 7.69 0.84 5.95
C ALA A 92 7.60 -0.63 5.51
N TYR A 93 7.23 -0.87 4.25
CA TYR A 93 7.24 -2.18 3.62
C TYR A 93 8.44 -2.37 2.69
N SER A 94 8.84 -3.63 2.50
CA SER A 94 9.86 -3.98 1.51
C SER A 94 9.45 -3.54 0.09
N PRO A 95 10.31 -2.86 -0.68
CA PRO A 95 10.00 -2.41 -2.05
C PRO A 95 9.60 -3.55 -2.99
N TRP A 96 10.02 -4.78 -2.69
CA TRP A 96 9.68 -5.99 -3.43
C TRP A 96 8.18 -6.29 -3.51
N TRP A 97 7.37 -5.68 -2.63
CA TRP A 97 5.92 -5.71 -2.74
C TRP A 97 5.40 -5.10 -4.05
N CYS A 98 6.20 -4.30 -4.77
CA CYS A 98 5.84 -3.82 -6.10
C CYS A 98 5.61 -4.96 -7.11
N LEU A 99 6.29 -6.11 -6.97
CA LEU A 99 6.07 -7.29 -7.81
C LEU A 99 4.66 -7.87 -7.67
N GLY A 100 3.98 -7.59 -6.54
CA GLY A 100 2.59 -7.95 -6.34
C GLY A 100 1.67 -7.39 -7.44
N MET A 101 2.07 -6.32 -8.15
CA MET A 101 1.32 -5.83 -9.30
C MET A 101 1.18 -6.82 -10.45
N LEU A 102 2.12 -7.76 -10.61
CA LEU A 102 2.09 -8.76 -11.68
C LEU A 102 1.04 -9.84 -11.43
N VAL A 103 0.66 -10.07 -10.17
CA VAL A 103 -0.31 -11.09 -9.77
C VAL A 103 -1.65 -10.41 -9.49
N PRO A 104 -2.75 -10.72 -10.20
CA PRO A 104 -4.01 -9.98 -10.10
C PRO A 104 -4.54 -9.81 -8.66
N ILE A 105 -4.48 -10.87 -7.85
CA ILE A 105 -4.93 -10.84 -6.45
C ILE A 105 -4.01 -9.95 -5.60
N LEU A 106 -2.69 -10.06 -5.78
CA LEU A 106 -1.74 -9.24 -5.05
C LEU A 106 -1.76 -7.78 -5.52
N ASN A 107 -2.12 -7.52 -6.78
CA ASN A 107 -2.23 -6.16 -7.32
C ASN A 107 -3.29 -5.38 -6.53
N ILE A 108 -4.46 -5.97 -6.32
CA ILE A 108 -5.52 -5.38 -5.50
C ILE A 108 -5.03 -5.15 -4.07
N LEU A 109 -4.36 -6.14 -3.46
CA LEU A 109 -3.85 -6.01 -2.10
C LEU A 109 -2.80 -4.89 -1.96
N VAL A 110 -1.86 -4.81 -2.92
CA VAL A 110 -0.84 -3.76 -2.98
C VAL A 110 -1.48 -2.40 -3.20
N GLY A 111 -2.50 -2.31 -4.06
CA GLY A 111 -3.27 -1.08 -4.28
C GLY A 111 -3.97 -0.61 -3.01
N ILE A 112 -4.67 -1.51 -2.31
CA ILE A 112 -5.32 -1.18 -1.04
C ILE A 112 -4.29 -0.71 -0.02
N ARG A 113 -3.15 -1.39 0.12
CA ARG A 113 -2.08 -0.97 1.04
C ARG A 113 -1.47 0.38 0.66
N ALA A 114 -1.21 0.61 -0.62
CA ALA A 114 -0.65 1.86 -1.11
C ALA A 114 -1.56 3.06 -0.77
N ILE A 115 -2.88 2.87 -0.83
CA ILE A 115 -3.86 3.94 -0.61
C ILE A 115 -4.22 4.07 0.89
N ALA A 116 -4.43 2.96 1.60
CA ALA A 116 -4.97 2.96 2.96
C ALA A 116 -3.90 3.10 4.06
N CYS A 117 -2.68 2.57 3.86
CA CYS A 117 -1.66 2.60 4.90
C CYS A 117 -1.10 4.01 5.10
N PRO A 118 -1.02 4.55 6.33
CA PRO A 118 -0.27 5.78 6.60
C PRO A 118 1.24 5.57 6.42
N GLU A 119 2.01 6.65 6.47
CA GLU A 119 3.47 6.56 6.54
C GLU A 119 3.88 5.76 7.78
N GLY A 120 4.89 4.90 7.66
CA GLY A 120 5.36 4.09 8.79
C GLY A 120 4.44 2.96 9.25
N TYR A 121 3.32 2.70 8.56
CA TYR A 121 2.32 1.71 8.99
C TYR A 121 2.91 0.33 9.32
N GLY A 122 3.94 -0.10 8.59
CA GLY A 122 4.64 -1.35 8.85
C GLY A 122 5.23 -1.48 10.26
N ASP A 123 5.61 -0.37 10.89
CA ASP A 123 6.29 -0.36 12.19
C ASP A 123 5.32 -0.12 13.37
N HIS A 124 4.34 0.76 13.21
CA HIS A 124 3.40 1.10 14.29
C HIS A 124 2.06 0.35 14.22
N GLY A 125 1.69 -0.23 13.07
CA GLY A 125 0.49 -1.05 12.89
C GLY A 125 -0.85 -0.31 13.10
N GLN A 126 -0.83 1.02 13.25
CA GLN A 126 -2.04 1.82 13.51
C GLN A 126 -2.57 2.44 12.23
N LEU A 127 -3.85 2.17 11.95
CA LEU A 127 -4.50 2.66 10.75
C LEU A 127 -5.17 4.02 11.02
N ASP A 128 -4.73 5.05 10.30
CA ASP A 128 -5.28 6.40 10.39
C ASP A 128 -6.77 6.45 9.94
N THR A 129 -7.51 7.45 10.40
CA THR A 129 -8.93 7.67 10.11
C THR A 129 -9.19 7.69 8.60
N ALA A 130 -8.33 8.35 7.82
CA ALA A 130 -8.43 8.37 6.37
C ALA A 130 -8.28 6.95 5.77
N GLY A 131 -7.38 6.13 6.31
CA GLY A 131 -7.22 4.73 5.88
C GLY A 131 -8.46 3.89 6.16
N LYS A 132 -9.11 4.08 7.30
CA LYS A 132 -10.34 3.36 7.68
C LYS A 132 -11.50 3.71 6.74
N ILE A 133 -11.63 4.99 6.39
CA ILE A 133 -12.64 5.46 5.42
C ILE A 133 -12.40 4.82 4.05
N ILE A 134 -11.15 4.79 3.58
CA ILE A 134 -10.79 4.19 2.29
C ILE A 134 -11.15 2.69 2.26
N ILE A 135 -10.77 1.94 3.29
CA ILE A 135 -11.09 0.50 3.37
C ILE A 135 -12.60 0.29 3.43
N GLY A 136 -13.32 1.08 4.24
CA GLY A 136 -14.78 1.02 4.33
C GLY A 136 -15.46 1.30 2.99
N LEU A 137 -15.00 2.32 2.26
CA LEU A 137 -15.52 2.65 0.93
C LEU A 137 -15.23 1.54 -0.07
N PHE A 138 -14.01 0.97 -0.05
CA PHE A 138 -13.65 -0.14 -0.92
C PHE A 138 -14.50 -1.39 -0.67
N LEU A 139 -14.69 -1.78 0.59
CA LEU A 139 -15.58 -2.89 0.95
C LEU A 139 -17.04 -2.61 0.60
N GLY A 140 -17.52 -1.38 0.80
CA GLY A 140 -18.86 -0.96 0.40
C GLY A 140 -19.09 -1.07 -1.10
N MET A 141 -18.11 -0.66 -1.91
CA MET A 141 -18.16 -0.80 -3.37
C MET A 141 -18.19 -2.27 -3.81
N ILE A 142 -17.40 -3.14 -3.17
CA ILE A 142 -17.46 -4.59 -3.44
C ILE A 142 -18.85 -5.15 -3.10
N ALA A 143 -19.39 -4.82 -1.92
CA ALA A 143 -20.71 -5.28 -1.52
C ALA A 143 -21.80 -4.80 -2.50
N LEU A 144 -21.76 -3.54 -2.92
CA LEU A 144 -22.68 -3.00 -3.93
C LEU A 144 -22.54 -3.71 -5.28
N ALA A 145 -21.32 -3.99 -5.74
CA ALA A 145 -21.09 -4.71 -6.98
C ALA A 145 -21.67 -6.13 -6.92
N VAL A 146 -21.50 -6.84 -5.80
CA VAL A 146 -22.08 -8.18 -5.60
C VAL A 146 -23.60 -8.10 -5.61
N ILE A 147 -24.21 -7.14 -4.89
CA ILE A 147 -25.66 -6.94 -4.89
C ILE A 147 -26.16 -6.66 -6.31
N ALA A 148 -25.49 -5.78 -7.06
CA ALA A 148 -25.87 -5.45 -8.44
C ALA A 148 -25.84 -6.68 -9.35
N VAL A 149 -24.81 -7.54 -9.22
CA VAL A 149 -24.72 -8.81 -9.96
C VAL A 149 -25.87 -9.75 -9.59
N VAL A 150 -26.14 -9.94 -8.29
CA VAL A 150 -27.23 -10.81 -7.82
C VAL A 150 -28.60 -10.30 -8.31
N VAL A 151 -28.86 -9.01 -8.22
CA VAL A 151 -30.10 -8.39 -8.74
C VAL A 151 -30.20 -8.56 -10.25
N SER A 152 -29.11 -8.38 -10.98
CA SER A 152 -29.10 -8.55 -12.44
C SER A 152 -29.41 -9.99 -12.86
N ILE A 153 -28.85 -10.98 -12.14
CA ILE A 153 -29.15 -12.40 -12.36
C ILE A 153 -30.61 -12.69 -12.02
N ALA A 154 -31.12 -12.18 -10.90
CA ALA A 154 -32.50 -12.39 -10.48
C ALA A 154 -33.53 -11.71 -11.40
N ALA A 155 -33.16 -10.61 -12.08
CA ALA A 155 -34.02 -9.93 -13.04
C ALA A 155 -33.99 -10.55 -14.45
N ALA A 156 -32.99 -11.41 -14.73
CA ALA A 156 -32.82 -12.09 -16.02
C ALA A 156 -33.42 -13.50 -16.07
N GLY A 157 -33.86 -14.05 -14.93
CA GLY A 157 -34.58 -15.32 -14.82
C GLY A 157 -36.07 -15.11 -14.59
#